data_AF-A0A354G4K8-F1
#
_entry.id   AF-A0A354G4K8-F1
#
_cell.length_a   1.000
_cell.length_b   1.000
_cell.length_c   1.000
_cell.angle_alpha   90.00
_cell.angle_beta   90.00
_cell.angle_gamma   90.00
#
_symmetry.space_group_name_H-M   'P 1'
#
loop_
_entity.id
_entity.type
_entity.pdbx_description
1 polymer ?
#
loop_
_entity_poly.entity_id
_entity_poly.type
_entity_poly.pdbx_seq_one_letter_code
_entity_poly.pdbx_strand_id
1 'polypeptide(L)'
;MCRIDKIEKTQKTCNLVFFTCCALFLSSTVARMYFYNDLAIKNRDLKGSFDSQLALEEEITILKYEDSGLSSMKYVESEALKLGFVPMEERLMTLDLSSAGQVASLAR
;
A
#
# COMPACT_ATOMS: atom_id res chain seq x y z
N MET A 1 -67.07 36.64 1.80
CA MET A 1 -66.08 36.01 2.70
C MET A 1 -65.14 35.02 1.99
N CYS A 2 -65.60 34.11 1.11
CA CYS A 2 -64.76 33.05 0.51
C CYS A 2 -63.53 33.43 -0.35
N ARG A 3 -63.37 34.68 -0.84
CA ARG A 3 -62.22 35.04 -1.70
C ARG A 3 -60.95 35.39 -0.90
N ILE A 4 -61.09 35.93 0.30
CA ILE A 4 -59.95 36.39 1.12
C ILE A 4 -59.20 35.19 1.72
N ASP A 5 -59.93 34.18 2.22
CA ASP A 5 -59.35 32.91 2.71
C ASP A 5 -58.56 32.14 1.65
N LYS A 6 -58.98 32.20 0.38
CA LYS A 6 -58.25 31.54 -0.72
C LYS A 6 -56.91 32.21 -1.01
N ILE A 7 -56.85 33.54 -0.93
CA ILE A 7 -55.62 34.30 -1.19
C ILE A 7 -54.58 34.03 -0.09
N GLU A 8 -55.03 34.03 1.18
CA GLU A 8 -54.14 33.77 2.33
C GLU A 8 -53.58 32.34 2.32
N LYS A 9 -54.40 31.32 1.98
CA LYS A 9 -53.92 29.95 1.80
C LYS A 9 -52.89 29.85 0.68
N THR A 10 -53.14 30.49 -0.46
CA THR A 10 -52.24 30.42 -1.62
C THR A 10 -50.88 31.06 -1.31
N GLN A 11 -50.88 32.18 -0.57
CA GLN A 11 -49.65 32.85 -0.14
C GLN A 11 -48.83 32.00 0.85
N LYS A 12 -49.49 31.34 1.81
CA LYS A 12 -48.83 30.41 2.76
C LYS A 12 -48.19 29.22 2.04
N THR A 13 -48.89 28.62 1.09
CA THR A 13 -48.35 27.51 0.29
C THR A 13 -47.18 27.96 -0.58
N CYS A 14 -47.25 29.16 -1.17
CA CYS A 14 -46.18 29.70 -2.00
C CYS A 14 -44.89 29.97 -1.19
N ASN A 15 -45.02 30.56 0.00
CA ASN A 15 -43.90 30.76 0.92
C ASN A 15 -43.28 29.44 1.40
N LEU A 16 -44.12 28.43 1.66
CA LEU A 16 -43.65 27.10 2.05
C LEU A 16 -42.89 26.41 0.91
N VAL A 17 -43.41 26.45 -0.32
CA VAL A 17 -42.73 25.90 -1.50
C VAL A 17 -41.42 26.64 -1.79
N PHE A 18 -41.41 27.97 -1.63
CA PHE A 18 -40.18 28.74 -1.79
C PHE A 18 -39.12 28.35 -0.76
N PHE A 19 -39.52 28.23 0.52
CA PHE A 19 -38.61 27.84 1.58
C PHE A 19 -38.07 26.41 1.40
N THR A 20 -38.92 25.45 0.99
CA THR A 20 -38.46 24.09 0.71
C THR A 20 -37.51 24.05 -0.49
N CYS A 21 -37.76 24.85 -1.53
CA CYS A 21 -36.84 24.95 -2.68
C CYS A 21 -35.47 25.51 -2.25
N CYS A 22 -35.45 26.58 -1.44
CA CYS A 22 -34.21 27.13 -0.88
C CYS A 22 -33.49 26.10 0.01
N ALA A 23 -34.22 25.38 0.86
CA ALA A 23 -33.63 24.35 1.72
C ALA A 23 -33.02 23.20 0.92
N LEU A 24 -33.70 22.73 -0.14
CA LEU A 24 -33.19 21.70 -1.04
C LEU A 24 -31.97 22.18 -1.85
N PHE A 25 -31.95 23.45 -2.24
CA PHE A 25 -30.81 24.01 -2.96
C PHE A 25 -29.56 24.12 -2.08
N LEU A 26 -29.73 24.59 -0.85
CA LEU A 26 -28.65 24.66 0.13
C LEU A 26 -28.15 23.27 0.51
N SER A 27 -29.05 22.32 0.77
CA SER A 27 -28.66 20.95 1.10
C SER A 27 -27.97 20.25 -0.07
N SER A 28 -28.41 20.48 -1.31
CA SER A 28 -27.73 19.96 -2.51
C SER A 28 -26.31 20.50 -2.64
N THR A 29 -26.13 21.80 -2.41
CA THR A 29 -24.80 22.44 -2.47
C THR A 29 -23.86 21.90 -1.39
N VAL A 30 -24.34 21.77 -0.16
CA VAL A 30 -23.57 21.21 0.96
C VAL A 30 -23.23 19.74 0.71
N ALA A 31 -24.19 18.94 0.24
CA ALA A 31 -23.96 17.54 -0.10
C ALA A 31 -22.89 17.40 -1.19
N ARG A 32 -22.97 18.19 -2.28
CA ARG A 32 -21.94 18.20 -3.33
C ARG A 32 -20.57 18.55 -2.75
N MET A 33 -20.48 19.60 -1.95
CA MET A 33 -19.23 20.01 -1.30
C MET A 33 -18.65 18.88 -0.44
N TYR A 34 -19.51 18.20 0.34
CA TYR A 34 -19.10 17.06 1.16
C TYR A 34 -18.58 15.89 0.31
N PHE A 35 -19.29 15.50 -0.75
CA PHE A 35 -18.84 14.44 -1.65
C PHE A 35 -17.52 14.80 -2.35
N TYR A 36 -17.35 16.04 -2.81
CA TYR A 36 -16.08 16.46 -3.42
C TYR A 36 -14.93 16.42 -2.41
N ASN A 37 -15.16 16.83 -1.17
CA ASN A 37 -14.14 16.81 -0.14
C ASN A 37 -13.78 15.38 0.29
N ASP A 38 -14.77 14.51 0.48
CA ASP A 38 -14.57 13.09 0.77
C ASP A 38 -13.82 12.37 -0.37
N LEU A 39 -14.18 12.65 -1.63
CA LEU A 39 -13.47 12.12 -2.80
C LEU A 39 -12.04 12.67 -2.92
N ALA A 40 -11.80 13.94 -2.56
CA ALA A 40 -10.47 14.53 -2.57
C ALA A 40 -9.58 13.93 -1.48
N ILE A 41 -10.12 13.72 -0.27
CA ILE A 41 -9.41 13.07 0.83
C ILE A 41 -9.09 11.63 0.44
N LYS A 42 -10.07 10.86 -0.04
CA LYS A 42 -9.84 9.48 -0.49
C LYS A 42 -8.82 9.37 -1.61
N ASN A 43 -8.82 10.29 -2.59
CA ASN A 43 -7.79 10.32 -3.63
C ASN A 43 -6.41 10.62 -3.06
N ARG A 44 -6.32 11.55 -2.10
CA ARG A 44 -5.05 11.86 -1.44
C ARG A 44 -4.54 10.68 -0.63
N ASP A 45 -5.43 9.99 0.08
CA ASP A 45 -5.08 8.80 0.87
C ASP A 45 -4.69 7.64 -0.05
N LEU A 46 -5.39 7.45 -1.18
CA LEU A 46 -5.00 6.47 -2.20
C LEU A 46 -3.61 6.77 -2.75
N LYS A 47 -3.34 8.04 -3.05
CA LYS A 47 -2.02 8.48 -3.53
C LYS A 47 -0.93 8.24 -2.49
N GLY A 48 -1.18 8.60 -1.23
CA GLY A 48 -0.25 8.34 -0.14
C GLY A 48 0.02 6.85 0.06
N SER A 49 -1.02 6.01 -0.03
CA SER A 49 -0.87 4.56 0.04
C SER A 49 -0.05 4.01 -1.13
N PHE A 50 -0.27 4.53 -2.35
CA PHE A 50 0.49 4.12 -3.53
C PHE A 50 1.96 4.54 -3.43
N ASP A 51 2.24 5.77 -2.99
CA ASP A 51 3.60 6.26 -2.78
C ASP A 51 4.33 5.42 -1.73
N SER A 52 3.64 5.04 -0.64
CA SER A 52 4.20 4.16 0.39
C SER A 52 4.49 2.74 -0.11
N GLN A 53 3.63 2.21 -0.99
CA GLN A 53 3.84 0.90 -1.61
C GLN A 53 5.05 0.92 -2.53
N LEU A 54 5.20 1.97 -3.35
CA LEU A 54 6.34 2.14 -4.24
C LEU A 54 7.67 2.20 -3.46
N ALA A 55 7.70 2.96 -2.36
CA ALA A 55 8.86 3.06 -1.50
C ALA A 55 9.23 1.70 -0.86
N LEU A 56 8.22 0.93 -0.43
CA LEU A 56 8.44 -0.42 0.10
C LEU A 56 8.99 -1.38 -0.96
N GLU A 57 8.46 -1.33 -2.19
CA GLU A 57 8.95 -2.18 -3.29
C GLU A 57 10.40 -1.86 -3.66
N GLU A 58 10.78 -0.59 -3.63
CA GLU A 58 12.17 -0.16 -3.81
C GLU A 58 13.08 -0.70 -2.70
N GLU A 59 12.68 -0.57 -1.44
CA GLU A 59 13.44 -1.08 -0.29
C GLU A 59 13.60 -2.60 -0.33
N ILE A 60 12.53 -3.34 -0.64
CA ILE A 60 12.58 -4.80 -0.84
C ILE A 60 13.57 -5.16 -1.95
N THR A 61 13.58 -4.40 -3.04
CA THR A 61 14.48 -4.66 -4.18
C THR A 61 15.94 -4.45 -3.79
N ILE A 62 16.23 -3.38 -3.03
CA ILE A 62 17.57 -3.11 -2.48
C ILE A 62 18.00 -4.24 -1.54
N LEU A 63 17.15 -4.61 -0.58
CA LEU A 63 17.44 -5.68 0.36
C LEU A 63 17.72 -7.00 -0.35
N LYS A 64 16.93 -7.32 -1.39
CA LYS A 64 17.11 -8.53 -2.18
C LYS A 64 18.43 -8.52 -2.96
N TYR A 65 18.86 -7.35 -3.43
CA TYR A 65 20.16 -7.20 -4.07
C TYR A 65 21.31 -7.41 -3.07
N GLU A 66 21.22 -6.81 -1.89
CA GLU A 66 22.20 -6.99 -0.81
C GLU A 66 22.27 -8.45 -0.35
N ASP A 67 21.13 -9.09 -0.12
CA ASP A 67 21.04 -10.51 0.25
C ASP A 67 21.63 -11.41 -0.84
N SER A 68 21.38 -11.10 -2.12
CA SER A 68 22.01 -11.81 -3.24
C SER A 68 23.53 -11.62 -3.26
N GLY A 69 24.02 -10.44 -2.86
CA GLY A 69 25.45 -10.15 -2.72
C GLY A 69 26.10 -10.93 -1.58
N LEU A 70 25.45 -10.96 -0.41
CA LEU A 70 25.88 -11.70 0.78
C LEU A 70 25.79 -13.23 0.59
N SER A 71 24.76 -13.69 -0.12
CA SER A 71 24.61 -15.10 -0.51
C SER A 71 25.47 -15.48 -1.71
N SER A 72 26.19 -14.52 -2.32
CA SER A 72 27.10 -14.85 -3.41
C SER A 72 28.23 -15.75 -2.88
N MET A 73 28.53 -16.82 -3.62
CA MET A 73 29.61 -17.74 -3.29
C MET A 73 30.93 -17.01 -3.02
N LYS A 74 31.17 -15.91 -3.75
CA LYS A 74 32.35 -15.07 -3.62
C LYS A 74 32.47 -14.41 -2.24
N TYR A 75 31.36 -13.93 -1.67
CA TYR A 75 31.33 -13.39 -0.30
C TYR A 75 31.63 -14.51 0.71
N VAL A 76 30.95 -15.65 0.57
CA VAL A 76 31.15 -16.82 1.44
C VAL A 76 32.61 -17.31 1.41
N GLU A 77 33.20 -17.44 0.22
CA GLU A 77 34.60 -17.82 0.03
C GLU A 77 35.56 -16.79 0.66
N SER A 78 35.29 -15.50 0.49
CA SER A 78 36.11 -14.44 1.09
C SER A 78 36.09 -14.48 2.62
N GLU A 79 34.94 -14.82 3.22
CA GLU A 79 34.82 -14.89 4.67
C GLU A 79 35.38 -16.19 5.24
N ALA A 80 35.27 -17.29 4.50
CA ALA A 80 35.96 -18.53 4.80
C ALA A 80 37.49 -18.36 4.79
N LEU A 81 38.04 -17.61 3.81
CA LEU A 81 39.47 -17.27 3.79
C LEU A 81 39.90 -16.50 5.04
N LYS A 82 39.10 -15.51 5.50
CA LYS A 82 39.40 -14.75 6.73
C LYS A 82 39.36 -15.62 7.98
N LEU A 83 38.53 -16.65 8.00
CA LEU A 83 38.44 -17.62 9.08
C LEU A 83 39.54 -18.70 9.02
N GLY A 84 40.44 -18.63 8.03
CA GLY A 84 41.58 -19.53 7.90
C GLY A 84 41.30 -20.80 7.08
N PHE A 85 40.16 -20.89 6.40
CA PHE A 85 39.88 -21.98 5.47
C PHE A 85 40.65 -21.78 4.16
N VAL A 86 41.05 -22.89 3.53
CA VAL A 86 41.83 -22.90 2.28
C VAL A 86 40.89 -23.20 1.11
N PRO A 87 41.03 -22.52 -0.05
CA PRO A 87 40.16 -22.74 -1.20
C PRO A 87 40.32 -24.16 -1.74
N MET A 88 39.20 -24.80 -2.06
CA MET A 88 39.16 -26.15 -2.61
C MET A 88 39.29 -26.08 -4.14
N GLU A 89 40.40 -26.56 -4.70
CA GLU A 89 40.66 -26.53 -6.14
C GLU A 89 40.05 -27.72 -6.90
N GLU A 90 39.70 -28.79 -6.18
CA GLU A 90 39.14 -30.01 -6.75
C GLU A 90 37.61 -30.03 -6.67
N ARG A 91 36.95 -30.43 -7.76
CA ARG A 91 35.50 -30.70 -7.73
C ARG A 91 35.26 -31.94 -6.89
N LEU A 92 34.44 -31.83 -5.85
CA LEU A 92 33.87 -32.96 -5.13
C LEU A 92 33.09 -33.84 -6.11
N MET A 93 33.77 -34.85 -6.65
CA MET A 93 33.16 -35.93 -7.39
C MET A 93 32.26 -36.64 -6.38
N THR A 94 30.94 -36.51 -6.57
CA THR A 94 29.85 -37.14 -5.82
C THR A 94 30.32 -37.96 -4.62
N LEU A 95 30.19 -37.39 -3.42
CA LEU A 95 30.43 -38.07 -2.15
C LEU A 95 29.81 -39.47 -2.18
N ASP A 96 30.65 -40.49 -2.29
CA ASP A 96 30.24 -41.85 -2.02
C ASP A 96 29.94 -41.92 -0.51
N LEU A 97 28.64 -42.02 -0.20
CA LEU A 97 28.10 -42.13 1.16
C LEU A 97 28.63 -43.38 1.91
N SER A 98 29.46 -44.20 1.28
CA SER A 98 30.16 -45.33 1.90
C SER A 98 31.45 -44.95 2.65
N SER A 99 31.98 -43.74 2.45
CA SER A 99 33.23 -43.29 3.07
C SER A 99 33.02 -42.81 4.52
N ALA A 100 33.77 -43.40 5.45
CA ALA A 100 33.76 -43.09 6.89
C ALA A 100 34.35 -41.70 7.26
N GLY A 101 34.53 -40.80 6.29
CA GLY A 101 34.99 -39.44 6.52
C GLY A 101 33.82 -38.53 6.87
N GLN A 102 33.65 -38.22 8.16
CA GLN A 102 32.70 -37.21 8.62
C GLN A 102 33.01 -35.86 7.97
N VAL A 103 32.14 -35.41 7.07
CA VAL A 103 32.11 -34.02 6.62
C VAL A 103 30.93 -33.36 7.31
N ALA A 104 31.21 -32.30 8.09
CA ALA A 104 30.17 -31.50 8.71
C ALA A 104 29.36 -30.82 7.61
N SER A 105 28.11 -31.26 7.40
CA SER A 105 27.16 -30.50 6.61
C SER A 105 26.48 -29.48 7.51
N LEU A 106 26.46 -28.23 7.08
CA LEU A 106 25.55 -27.21 7.61
C LEU A 106 24.16 -27.53 7.07
N ALA A 107 23.49 -28.49 7.70
CA ALA A 107 22.05 -28.66 7.53
C ALA A 107 21.34 -27.53 8.31
N ARG A 108 20.53 -26.76 7.59
CA ARG A 108 19.59 -25.78 8.15
C ARG A 108 18.18 -26.33 8.02
#